data_AF-A0A7C7N045-F1
#
_entry.id   AF-A0A7C7N045-F1
#
_cell.length_a   1.000
_cell.length_b   1.000
_cell.length_c   1.000
_cell.angle_alpha   90.00
_cell.angle_beta   90.00
_cell.angle_gamma   90.00
#
_symmetry.space_group_name_H-M   'P 1'
#
loop_
_entity.id
_entity.type
_entity.pdbx_description
1 polymer ?
#
loop_
_entity_poly.entity_id
_entity_poly.type
_entity_poly.pdbx_seq_one_letter_code
_entity_poly.pdbx_strand_id
1 'polypeptide(L)'
;MGRLSAEKALLLVVVFLVFLFVVMLVPEFSVMLGVLIPVPLTFFYVRFGRRTGLVLLTLVFIVLFILIGPKPAVLFFTEYVVLAGVMAEAIRFRLSFDKCILFSALFSAALSIVLLLFVFADREATLLEFFQKQIDGHFTQSIEALKTMGDKSEEIKVLQDFAGKASGSLAQAYPSFIALGTLITALVNYYATRFLWRRIDSYDMFHHARFSGWVVPDQVIWILIGSSAVFLLADNVLGAIGINLLLMTLVAYFFQGLAITIYFLESRNVPIFFWVLIFFVILLQPLLVGASIGLGIFDTWMDLRKVRAIKEQSPE
;
A
#
# COMPACT_ATOMS: atom_id res chain seq x y z
N MET A 1 0.65 22.48 -27.60
CA MET A 1 1.48 21.31 -27.26
C MET A 1 2.93 21.76 -27.12
N GLY A 2 3.30 22.36 -25.98
CA GLY A 2 4.68 22.82 -25.77
C GLY A 2 5.55 21.63 -25.37
N ARG A 3 6.55 21.27 -26.18
CA ARG A 3 7.65 20.42 -25.71
C ARG A 3 8.27 21.13 -24.51
N LEU A 4 8.18 20.53 -23.32
CA LEU A 4 9.06 20.89 -22.22
C LEU A 4 10.49 20.75 -22.74
N SER A 5 11.29 21.83 -22.68
CA SER A 5 12.69 21.80 -23.10
C SER A 5 13.43 20.73 -22.29
N ALA A 6 14.46 20.11 -22.88
CA ALA A 6 15.28 19.09 -22.22
C ALA A 6 15.80 19.56 -20.84
N GLU A 7 15.97 20.87 -20.66
CA GLU A 7 16.37 21.52 -19.41
C GLU A 7 15.36 21.30 -18.28
N LYS A 8 14.05 21.39 -18.54
CA LYS A 8 13.02 21.20 -17.50
C LYS A 8 12.86 19.72 -17.13
N ALA A 9 13.11 18.81 -18.08
CA ALA A 9 13.18 17.37 -17.83
C ALA A 9 14.37 17.03 -16.92
N LEU A 10 15.53 17.59 -17.24
CA LEU A 10 16.75 17.47 -16.44
C LEU A 10 16.54 18.05 -15.04
N LEU A 11 15.85 19.19 -14.93
CA LEU A 11 15.54 19.82 -13.65
C LEU A 11 14.65 18.94 -12.76
N LEU A 12 13.65 18.26 -13.33
CA LEU A 12 12.84 17.28 -12.60
C LEU A 12 13.66 16.08 -12.10
N VAL A 13 14.58 15.58 -12.93
CA VAL A 13 15.50 14.50 -12.56
C VAL A 13 16.47 14.96 -11.47
N VAL A 14 17.02 16.17 -11.57
CA VAL A 14 17.91 16.75 -10.57
C VAL A 14 17.16 16.99 -9.25
N VAL A 15 15.95 17.55 -9.29
CA VAL A 15 15.11 17.73 -8.10
C VAL A 15 14.79 16.37 -7.46
N PHE A 16 14.54 15.33 -8.25
CA PHE A 16 14.36 13.99 -7.73
C PHE A 16 15.62 13.42 -7.07
N LEU A 17 16.78 13.55 -7.72
CA LEU A 17 18.05 13.08 -7.17
C LEU A 17 18.42 13.83 -5.89
N VAL A 18 18.15 15.13 -5.83
CA VAL A 18 18.30 15.95 -4.62
C VAL A 18 17.32 15.51 -3.54
N PHE A 19 16.06 15.24 -3.90
CA PHE A 19 15.09 14.67 -2.96
C PHE A 19 15.60 13.36 -2.37
N LEU A 20 15.99 12.39 -3.21
CA LEU A 20 16.57 11.12 -2.77
C LEU A 20 17.81 11.31 -1.88
N PHE A 21 18.68 12.26 -2.21
CA PHE A 21 19.85 12.57 -1.40
C PHE A 21 19.47 13.12 -0.03
N VAL A 22 18.49 14.02 0.04
CA VAL A 22 17.97 14.55 1.32
C VAL A 22 17.31 13.45 2.15
N VAL A 23 16.58 12.52 1.51
CA VAL A 23 16.00 11.33 2.17
C VAL A 23 17.10 10.50 2.85
N MET A 24 18.25 10.34 2.21
CA MET A 24 19.38 9.55 2.74
C MET A 24 20.07 10.23 3.94
N LEU A 25 20.02 11.56 4.05
CA LEU A 25 20.70 12.30 5.12
C LEU A 25 20.00 12.21 6.48
N VAL A 26 18.70 11.86 6.51
CA VAL A 26 17.93 11.76 7.74
C VAL A 26 17.32 10.37 7.89
N PRO A 27 18.02 9.43 8.56
CA PRO A 27 17.61 8.02 8.66
C PRO A 27 16.17 7.83 9.18
N GLU A 28 15.73 8.67 10.11
CA GLU A 28 14.39 8.61 10.71
C GLU A 28 13.27 8.90 9.70
N PHE A 29 13.50 9.80 8.75
CA PHE A 29 12.54 10.11 7.68
C PHE A 29 12.73 9.25 6.42
N SER A 30 13.81 8.47 6.36
CA SER A 30 14.18 7.71 5.17
C SER A 30 13.09 6.72 4.73
N VAL A 31 12.39 6.11 5.69
CA VAL A 31 11.28 5.18 5.43
C VAL A 31 10.05 5.93 4.92
N MET A 32 9.66 7.04 5.57
CA MET A 32 8.47 7.81 5.19
C MET A 32 8.63 8.47 3.81
N LEU A 33 9.80 9.06 3.55
CA LEU A 33 10.10 9.69 2.27
C LEU A 33 10.45 8.65 1.19
N GLY A 34 10.94 7.47 1.58
CA GLY A 34 11.20 6.33 0.71
C GLY A 34 9.95 5.84 -0.04
N VAL A 35 8.78 5.94 0.60
CA VAL A 35 7.50 5.65 -0.06
C VAL A 35 7.25 6.54 -1.28
N LEU A 36 7.83 7.74 -1.36
CA LEU A 36 7.65 8.67 -2.47
C LEU A 36 8.64 8.48 -3.63
N ILE A 37 9.58 7.54 -3.52
CA ILE A 37 10.58 7.25 -4.56
C ILE A 37 9.95 6.96 -5.94
N PRO A 38 8.87 6.17 -6.06
CA PRO A 38 8.26 5.88 -7.35
C PRO A 38 7.64 7.10 -8.04
N VAL A 39 7.19 8.13 -7.32
CA VAL A 39 6.46 9.29 -7.86
C VAL A 39 7.16 9.93 -9.06
N PRO A 40 8.40 10.42 -8.94
CA PRO A 40 9.12 11.05 -10.05
C PRO A 40 9.53 10.07 -11.14
N LEU A 41 9.77 8.79 -10.82
CA LEU A 41 10.02 7.75 -11.82
C LEU A 41 8.78 7.55 -12.70
N THR A 42 7.61 7.39 -12.08
CA THR A 42 6.32 7.29 -12.76
C THR A 42 6.04 8.56 -13.55
N PHE A 43 6.21 9.75 -12.95
CA PHE A 43 6.00 11.03 -13.63
C PHE A 43 6.86 11.14 -14.90
N PHE A 44 8.16 10.86 -14.79
CA PHE A 44 9.08 10.93 -15.93
C PHE A 44 8.71 9.91 -17.02
N TYR A 45 8.46 8.66 -16.63
CA TYR A 45 8.07 7.61 -17.57
C TYR A 45 6.81 7.99 -18.36
N VAL A 46 5.81 8.46 -17.64
CA VAL A 46 4.53 8.88 -18.20
C VAL A 46 4.70 10.10 -19.12
N ARG A 47 5.57 11.04 -18.77
CA ARG A 47 5.82 12.28 -19.50
C ARG A 47 6.64 12.13 -20.79
N PHE A 48 7.69 11.31 -20.74
CA PHE A 48 8.65 11.14 -21.84
C PHE A 48 8.41 9.86 -22.66
N GLY A 49 7.45 9.05 -22.23
CA GLY A 49 6.99 7.86 -22.93
C GLY A 49 7.82 6.61 -22.62
N ARG A 50 7.32 5.47 -23.13
CA ARG A 50 7.78 4.12 -22.79
C ARG A 50 9.29 3.93 -22.89
N ARG A 51 9.87 4.30 -24.04
CA ARG A 51 11.29 4.03 -24.33
C ARG A 51 12.20 4.76 -23.35
N THR A 52 12.00 6.07 -23.20
CA THR A 52 12.81 6.90 -22.30
C THR A 52 12.58 6.53 -20.83
N GLY A 53 11.33 6.21 -20.47
CA GLY A 53 10.99 5.71 -19.14
C GLY A 53 11.71 4.42 -18.78
N LEU A 54 11.69 3.41 -19.65
CA LEU A 54 12.41 2.15 -19.43
C LEU A 54 13.91 2.35 -19.31
N VAL A 55 14.51 3.24 -20.13
CA VAL A 55 15.93 3.58 -20.02
C VAL A 55 16.25 4.17 -18.63
N LEU A 56 15.42 5.08 -18.12
CA LEU A 56 15.59 5.63 -16.78
C LEU A 56 15.50 4.56 -15.69
N LEU A 57 14.46 3.72 -15.73
CA LEU A 57 14.28 2.65 -14.73
C LEU A 57 15.48 1.68 -14.72
N THR A 58 15.99 1.30 -15.89
CA THR A 58 17.19 0.46 -16.02
C THR A 58 18.43 1.16 -15.48
N LEU A 59 18.62 2.45 -15.78
CA LEU A 59 19.77 3.22 -15.27
C LEU A 59 19.74 3.32 -13.74
N VAL A 60 18.57 3.62 -13.16
CA VAL A 60 18.38 3.64 -11.70
C VAL A 60 18.72 2.28 -11.09
N PHE A 61 18.29 1.18 -11.72
CA PHE A 61 18.65 -0.16 -11.26
C PHE A 61 20.15 -0.42 -11.28
N ILE A 62 20.85 -0.07 -12.37
CA ILE A 62 22.31 -0.24 -12.49
C ILE A 62 23.03 0.56 -11.40
N VAL A 63 22.62 1.80 -11.16
CA VAL A 63 23.19 2.67 -10.13
C VAL A 63 22.99 2.04 -8.74
N LEU A 64 21.78 1.58 -8.42
CA LEU A 64 21.52 0.87 -7.17
C LEU A 64 22.38 -0.38 -7.04
N PHE A 65 22.47 -1.18 -8.10
CA PHE A 65 23.27 -2.41 -8.11
C PHE A 65 24.75 -2.14 -7.77
N ILE A 66 25.32 -1.06 -8.31
CA ILE A 66 26.72 -0.67 -8.06
C ILE A 66 26.90 -0.10 -6.65
N LEU A 67 25.99 0.76 -6.17
CA LEU A 67 26.17 1.50 -4.93
C LEU A 67 25.86 0.69 -3.66
N ILE A 68 24.76 -0.06 -3.67
CA ILE A 68 24.28 -0.79 -2.48
C ILE A 68 24.49 -2.30 -2.59
N GLY A 69 24.90 -2.81 -3.76
CA GLY A 69 25.17 -4.21 -4.02
C GLY A 69 23.94 -5.00 -4.51
N PRO A 70 24.16 -6.24 -4.99
CA PRO A 70 23.17 -6.98 -5.77
C PRO A 70 21.90 -7.33 -4.99
N LYS A 71 22.04 -7.86 -3.77
CA LYS A 71 20.91 -8.33 -2.95
C LYS A 71 19.93 -7.21 -2.60
N PRO A 72 20.36 -6.10 -1.96
CA PRO A 72 19.43 -5.01 -1.66
C PRO A 72 18.94 -4.32 -2.95
N ALA A 73 19.77 -4.16 -3.98
CA ALA A 73 19.33 -3.56 -5.24
C ALA A 73 18.16 -4.31 -5.89
N VAL A 74 18.15 -5.64 -5.87
CA VAL A 74 17.05 -6.47 -6.40
C VAL A 74 15.76 -6.29 -5.60
N LEU A 75 15.84 -6.16 -4.27
CA LEU A 75 14.67 -5.90 -3.42
C LEU A 75 14.13 -4.49 -3.65
N PHE A 76 15.00 -3.47 -3.68
CA PHE A 76 14.63 -2.08 -3.97
C PHE A 76 14.03 -1.92 -5.38
N PHE A 77 14.59 -2.62 -6.36
CA PHE A 77 14.08 -2.62 -7.73
C PHE A 77 12.65 -3.12 -7.78
N THR A 78 12.40 -4.24 -7.13
CA THR A 78 11.09 -4.87 -7.14
C THR A 78 10.06 -4.01 -6.43
N GLU A 79 10.41 -3.45 -5.28
CA GLU A 79 9.46 -2.63 -4.51
C GLU A 79 9.13 -1.30 -5.19
N TYR A 80 10.13 -0.60 -5.74
CA TYR A 80 9.94 0.78 -6.19
C TYR A 80 9.97 0.94 -7.71
N VAL A 81 10.85 0.24 -8.41
CA VAL A 81 11.05 0.40 -9.86
C VAL A 81 9.97 -0.34 -10.64
N VAL A 82 9.63 -1.57 -10.24
CA VAL A 82 8.53 -2.33 -10.85
C VAL A 82 7.19 -1.64 -10.58
N LEU A 83 6.94 -1.21 -9.34
CA LEU A 83 5.78 -0.41 -8.99
C LEU A 83 5.69 0.85 -9.88
N ALA A 84 6.77 1.62 -10.00
CA ALA A 84 6.79 2.84 -10.83
C ALA A 84 6.47 2.54 -12.31
N GLY A 85 7.05 1.48 -12.87
CA GLY A 85 6.90 1.09 -14.26
C GLY A 85 5.50 0.57 -14.58
N VAL A 86 4.96 -0.33 -13.74
CA VAL A 86 3.59 -0.86 -13.90
C VAL A 86 2.56 0.26 -13.74
N MET A 87 2.73 1.14 -12.75
CA MET A 87 1.88 2.31 -12.56
C MET A 87 1.91 3.23 -13.78
N ALA A 88 3.09 3.50 -14.31
CA ALA A 88 3.26 4.35 -15.47
C ALA A 88 2.56 3.78 -16.71
N GLU A 89 2.68 2.49 -16.97
CA GLU A 89 1.98 1.84 -18.08
C GLU A 89 0.46 1.85 -17.87
N ALA A 90 -0.01 1.55 -16.66
CA ALA A 90 -1.44 1.59 -16.33
C ALA A 90 -2.04 3.00 -16.53
N ILE A 91 -1.33 4.05 -16.12
CA ILE A 91 -1.73 5.45 -16.35
C ILE A 91 -1.74 5.76 -17.86
N ARG A 92 -0.74 5.32 -18.62
CA ARG A 92 -0.67 5.55 -20.07
C ARG A 92 -1.78 4.83 -20.85
N PHE A 93 -2.24 3.69 -20.35
CA PHE A 93 -3.44 2.99 -20.85
C PHE A 93 -4.76 3.62 -20.38
N ARG A 94 -4.71 4.74 -19.64
CA ARG A 94 -5.87 5.46 -19.10
C ARG A 94 -6.80 4.58 -18.26
N LEU A 95 -6.21 3.62 -17.54
CA LEU A 95 -6.96 2.80 -16.61
C LEU A 95 -7.49 3.65 -15.45
N SER A 96 -8.58 3.19 -14.84
CA SER A 96 -9.14 3.79 -13.64
C SER A 96 -8.15 3.70 -12.46
N PHE A 97 -8.29 4.60 -11.49
CA PHE A 97 -7.32 4.75 -10.40
C PHE A 97 -7.13 3.44 -9.61
N ASP A 98 -8.22 2.70 -9.39
CA ASP A 98 -8.24 1.41 -8.69
C ASP A 98 -7.41 0.37 -9.43
N LYS A 99 -7.50 0.31 -10.76
CA LYS A 99 -6.70 -0.60 -11.59
C LYS A 99 -5.23 -0.22 -11.62
N CYS A 100 -4.92 1.09 -11.69
CA CYS A 100 -3.53 1.56 -11.60
C CYS A 100 -2.88 1.13 -10.27
N ILE A 101 -3.57 1.37 -9.15
CA ILE A 101 -3.08 1.01 -7.82
C ILE A 101 -3.00 -0.52 -7.68
N LEU A 102 -4.06 -1.25 -8.03
CA LEU A 102 -4.14 -2.70 -7.88
C LEU A 102 -3.07 -3.42 -8.70
N PHE A 103 -2.91 -3.11 -9.99
CA PHE A 103 -1.88 -3.77 -10.80
C PHE A 103 -0.48 -3.44 -10.31
N SER A 104 -0.20 -2.18 -9.97
CA SER A 104 1.12 -1.80 -9.47
C SER A 104 1.47 -2.51 -8.17
N ALA A 105 0.52 -2.56 -7.23
CA ALA A 105 0.69 -3.27 -5.97
C ALA A 105 0.83 -4.78 -6.18
N LEU A 106 -0.04 -5.40 -7.00
CA LEU A 106 -0.06 -6.84 -7.24
C LEU A 106 1.24 -7.33 -7.89
N PHE A 107 1.70 -6.68 -8.97
CA PHE A 107 2.93 -7.09 -9.65
C PHE A 107 4.17 -6.87 -8.77
N SER A 108 4.23 -5.75 -8.05
CA SER A 108 5.31 -5.45 -7.10
C SER A 108 5.34 -6.46 -5.96
N ALA A 109 4.21 -6.68 -5.29
CA ALA A 109 4.09 -7.61 -4.16
C ALA A 109 4.41 -9.06 -4.58
N ALA A 110 3.83 -9.52 -5.69
CA ALA A 110 4.06 -10.88 -6.17
C ALA A 110 5.55 -11.13 -6.47
N LEU A 111 6.20 -10.19 -7.14
CA LEU A 111 7.63 -10.31 -7.43
C LEU A 111 8.48 -10.21 -6.15
N SER A 112 8.11 -9.32 -5.20
CA SER A 112 8.79 -9.19 -3.91
C SER A 112 8.72 -10.50 -3.12
N ILE A 113 7.53 -11.12 -3.06
CA ILE A 113 7.33 -12.40 -2.38
C ILE A 113 8.13 -13.52 -3.06
N VAL A 114 8.08 -13.62 -4.39
CA VAL A 114 8.85 -14.64 -5.14
C VAL A 114 10.35 -14.50 -4.89
N LEU A 115 10.87 -13.26 -4.89
CA LEU A 115 12.30 -13.02 -4.64
C LEU A 115 12.68 -13.30 -3.18
N LEU A 116 11.84 -12.96 -2.21
CA LEU A 116 12.08 -13.30 -0.81
C LEU A 116 12.13 -14.82 -0.63
N LEU A 117 11.19 -15.56 -1.24
CA LEU A 117 11.22 -17.03 -1.22
C LEU A 117 12.50 -17.58 -1.84
N PHE A 118 12.97 -17.00 -2.96
CA PHE A 118 14.24 -17.38 -3.57
C PHE A 118 15.46 -17.08 -2.68
N VAL A 119 15.51 -15.90 -2.05
CA VAL A 119 16.63 -15.49 -1.17
C VAL A 119 16.73 -16.34 0.09
N PHE A 120 15.61 -16.90 0.55
CA PHE A 120 15.54 -17.77 1.73
C PHE A 120 15.55 -19.27 1.39
N ALA A 121 15.55 -19.65 0.11
CA ALA A 121 15.54 -21.06 -0.31
C ALA A 121 16.79 -21.82 0.17
N ASP A 122 17.96 -21.16 0.14
CA ASP A 122 19.25 -21.76 0.53
C ASP A 122 19.64 -21.46 1.99
N ARG A 123 18.73 -20.92 2.80
CA ARG A 123 19.01 -20.56 4.19
C ARG A 123 18.54 -21.65 5.14
N GLU A 124 19.28 -21.80 6.24
CA GLU A 124 18.91 -22.73 7.33
C GLU A 124 17.58 -22.34 8.00
N ALA A 125 17.33 -21.04 8.15
CA ALA A 125 16.07 -20.54 8.69
C ALA A 125 15.07 -20.24 7.58
N THR A 126 13.83 -20.70 7.76
CA THR A 126 12.75 -20.42 6.82
C THR A 126 12.32 -18.95 6.89
N LEU A 127 11.68 -18.45 5.83
CA LEU A 127 11.15 -17.08 5.80
C LEU A 127 10.12 -16.85 6.94
N LEU A 128 9.34 -17.88 7.27
CA LEU A 128 8.37 -17.83 8.37
C LEU A 128 9.06 -17.68 9.72
N GLU A 129 10.10 -18.48 9.99
CA GLU A 129 10.89 -18.38 11.23
C GLU A 129 11.57 -17.02 11.37
N PHE A 130 12.05 -16.45 10.26
CA PHE A 130 12.59 -15.10 10.25
C PHE A 130 11.55 -14.08 10.71
N PHE A 131 10.35 -14.07 10.13
CA PHE A 131 9.29 -13.15 10.53
C PHE A 131 8.81 -13.39 11.95
N GLN A 132 8.68 -14.66 12.38
CA GLN A 132 8.30 -15.00 13.75
C GLN A 132 9.32 -14.46 14.75
N LYS A 133 10.62 -14.66 14.51
CA LYS A 133 11.68 -14.11 15.35
C LYS A 133 11.64 -12.58 15.43
N GLN A 134 11.35 -11.90 14.33
CA GLN A 134 11.20 -10.45 14.31
C GLN A 134 9.99 -10.00 15.17
N ILE A 135 8.86 -10.68 15.04
CA ILE A 135 7.64 -10.38 15.81
C ILE A 135 7.88 -10.63 17.31
N ASP A 136 8.44 -11.78 17.67
CA ASP A 136 8.76 -12.13 19.06
C ASP A 136 9.77 -11.14 19.67
N GLY A 137 10.76 -10.70 18.88
CA GLY A 137 11.71 -9.67 19.25
C GLY A 137 11.04 -8.34 19.57
N HIS A 138 10.09 -7.89 18.74
CA HIS A 138 9.35 -6.65 18.98
C HIS A 138 8.40 -6.73 20.19
N PHE A 139 7.77 -7.88 20.43
CA PHE A 139 7.01 -8.09 21.67
C PHE A 139 7.91 -8.03 22.90
N THR A 140 9.08 -8.67 22.85
CA THR A 140 10.07 -8.65 23.93
C THR A 140 10.51 -7.23 24.26
N GLN A 141 10.86 -6.44 23.23
CA GLN A 141 11.22 -5.03 23.37
C GLN A 141 10.07 -4.20 23.99
N SER A 142 8.83 -4.44 23.56
CA SER A 142 7.66 -3.74 24.08
C SER A 142 7.41 -4.06 25.55
N ILE A 143 7.56 -5.33 25.94
CA ILE A 143 7.46 -5.79 27.33
C ILE A 143 8.56 -5.15 28.18
N GLU A 144 9.79 -5.10 27.69
CA GLU A 144 10.90 -4.44 28.38
C GLU A 144 10.66 -2.94 28.57
N ALA A 145 10.14 -2.25 27.54
CA ALA A 145 9.76 -0.85 27.64
C ALA A 145 8.65 -0.61 28.67
N LEU A 146 7.67 -1.51 28.80
CA LEU A 146 6.62 -1.38 29.82
C LEU A 146 7.18 -1.59 31.24
N LYS A 147 8.12 -2.53 31.41
CA LYS A 147 8.79 -2.76 32.71
C LYS A 147 9.55 -1.54 33.20
N THR A 148 10.12 -0.73 32.31
CA THR A 148 10.84 0.49 32.70
C THR A 148 9.92 1.65 33.07
N MET A 149 8.62 1.59 32.76
CA MET A 149 7.64 2.63 33.04
C MET A 149 6.91 2.48 34.39
N GLY A 150 7.27 1.50 35.23
CA GLY A 150 6.71 1.26 36.56
C GLY A 150 5.96 -0.06 36.71
N ASP A 151 5.09 -0.18 37.72
CA ASP A 151 4.29 -1.39 37.92
C ASP A 151 3.11 -1.43 36.93
N LYS A 152 3.36 -2.10 35.81
CA LYS A 152 2.37 -2.43 34.76
C LYS A 152 2.18 -3.94 34.65
N SER A 153 2.25 -4.66 35.78
CA SER A 153 2.22 -6.13 35.82
C SER A 153 1.03 -6.75 35.09
N GLU A 154 -0.16 -6.13 35.17
CA GLU A 154 -1.35 -6.56 34.45
C GLU A 154 -1.24 -6.36 32.93
N GLU A 155 -0.83 -5.16 32.47
CA GLU A 155 -0.62 -4.87 31.04
C GLU A 155 0.45 -5.78 30.43
N ILE A 156 1.55 -6.02 31.16
CA ILE A 156 2.63 -6.93 30.75
C ILE A 156 2.09 -8.34 30.56
N LYS A 157 1.25 -8.83 31.48
CA LYS A 157 0.67 -10.17 31.40
C LYS A 157 -0.27 -10.29 30.20
N VAL A 158 -1.13 -9.30 29.98
CA VAL A 158 -2.02 -9.26 28.80
C VAL A 158 -1.21 -9.27 27.50
N LEU A 159 -0.13 -8.48 27.44
CA LEU A 159 0.73 -8.42 26.27
C LEU A 159 1.50 -9.74 26.04
N GLN A 160 1.98 -10.39 27.10
CA GLN A 160 2.62 -11.70 27.03
C GLN A 160 1.67 -12.80 26.54
N ASP A 161 0.45 -12.85 27.10
CA ASP A 161 -0.57 -13.81 26.69
C ASP A 161 -0.97 -13.61 25.22
N PHE A 162 -1.05 -12.35 24.78
CA PHE A 162 -1.29 -12.02 23.38
C PHE A 162 -0.12 -12.43 22.49
N ALA A 163 1.11 -12.08 22.86
CA ALA A 163 2.32 -12.43 22.10
C ALA A 163 2.44 -13.95 21.90
N GLY A 164 2.27 -14.72 22.97
CA GLY A 164 2.36 -16.19 22.93
C GLY A 164 1.28 -16.87 22.09
N LYS A 165 0.10 -16.23 21.93
CA LYS A 165 -1.01 -16.77 21.13
C LYS A 165 -1.02 -16.26 19.68
N ALA A 166 -0.53 -15.05 19.46
CA ALA A 166 -0.69 -14.34 18.18
C ALA A 166 0.58 -14.31 17.33
N SER A 167 1.78 -14.50 17.88
CA SER A 167 3.02 -14.30 17.10
C SER A 167 3.13 -15.24 15.90
N GLY A 168 2.73 -16.50 16.06
CA GLY A 168 2.67 -17.48 14.97
C GLY A 168 1.71 -17.07 13.85
N SER A 169 0.48 -16.65 14.20
CA SER A 169 -0.51 -16.18 13.23
C SER A 169 -0.06 -14.89 12.53
N LEU A 170 0.50 -13.94 13.28
CA LEU A 170 1.07 -12.70 12.73
C LEU A 170 2.24 -12.99 11.79
N ALA A 171 3.08 -13.97 12.11
CA ALA A 171 4.16 -14.41 11.23
C ALA A 171 3.60 -14.99 9.94
N GLN A 172 2.57 -15.85 10.00
CA GLN A 172 1.92 -16.42 8.82
C GLN A 172 1.26 -15.34 7.93
N ALA A 173 0.85 -14.22 8.50
CA ALA A 173 0.27 -13.08 7.78
C ALA A 173 1.32 -12.22 7.02
N TYR A 174 2.62 -12.53 7.08
CA TYR A 174 3.66 -11.73 6.41
C TYR A 174 3.38 -11.42 4.92
N PRO A 175 2.84 -12.35 4.09
CA PRO A 175 2.57 -12.05 2.69
C PRO A 175 1.55 -10.92 2.53
N SER A 176 0.49 -10.93 3.35
CA SER A 176 -0.52 -9.87 3.37
C SER A 176 0.04 -8.55 3.87
N PHE A 177 0.99 -8.55 4.81
CA PHE A 177 1.67 -7.30 5.23
C PHE A 177 2.52 -6.71 4.11
N ILE A 178 3.23 -7.54 3.33
CA ILE A 178 3.95 -7.09 2.13
C ILE A 178 2.96 -6.52 1.09
N ALA A 179 1.87 -7.24 0.83
CA ALA A 179 0.83 -6.81 -0.10
C ALA A 179 0.13 -5.51 0.35
N LEU A 180 -0.08 -5.33 1.66
CA LEU A 180 -0.65 -4.11 2.23
C LEU A 180 0.34 -2.94 2.13
N GLY A 181 1.61 -3.17 2.46
CA GLY A 181 2.66 -2.15 2.34
C GLY A 181 2.78 -1.64 0.90
N THR A 182 2.90 -2.55 -0.06
CA THR A 182 2.92 -2.22 -1.49
C THR A 182 1.65 -1.53 -1.98
N LEU A 183 0.47 -1.92 -1.48
CA LEU A 183 -0.80 -1.27 -1.78
C LEU A 183 -0.84 0.18 -1.29
N ILE A 184 -0.40 0.43 -0.05
CA ILE A 184 -0.29 1.78 0.53
C ILE A 184 0.70 2.61 -0.29
N THR A 185 1.88 2.04 -0.61
CA THR A 185 2.87 2.69 -1.46
C THR A 185 2.27 3.05 -2.82
N ALA A 186 1.59 2.13 -3.49
CA ALA A 186 0.96 2.38 -4.78
C ALA A 186 -0.12 3.47 -4.69
N LEU A 187 -0.95 3.46 -3.64
CA LEU A 187 -1.97 4.47 -3.40
C LEU A 187 -1.37 5.86 -3.24
N VAL A 188 -0.37 6.01 -2.35
CA VAL A 188 0.34 7.27 -2.14
C VAL A 188 0.99 7.75 -3.43
N ASN A 189 1.66 6.86 -4.15
CA ASN A 189 2.37 7.21 -5.39
C ASN A 189 1.41 7.64 -6.50
N TYR A 190 0.26 6.97 -6.65
CA TYR A 190 -0.72 7.34 -7.66
C TYR A 190 -1.24 8.76 -7.42
N TYR A 191 -1.69 9.06 -6.19
CA TYR A 191 -2.25 10.37 -5.88
C TYR A 191 -1.20 11.49 -5.85
N ALA A 192 0.02 11.21 -5.38
CA ALA A 192 1.12 12.16 -5.43
C ALA A 192 1.52 12.47 -6.89
N THR A 193 1.64 11.45 -7.75
CA THR A 193 1.91 11.65 -9.18
C THR A 193 0.78 12.42 -9.85
N ARG A 194 -0.48 12.08 -9.58
CA ARG A 194 -1.67 12.80 -10.10
C ARG A 194 -1.69 14.26 -9.66
N PHE A 195 -1.34 14.53 -8.39
CA PHE A 195 -1.25 15.89 -7.85
C PHE A 195 -0.17 16.70 -8.57
N LEU A 196 1.05 16.16 -8.68
CA LEU A 196 2.15 16.81 -9.40
C LEU A 196 1.81 17.03 -10.87
N TRP A 197 1.18 16.03 -11.51
CA TRP A 197 0.75 16.12 -12.91
C TRP A 197 -0.21 17.29 -13.13
N ARG A 198 -1.22 17.45 -12.29
CA ARG A 198 -2.18 18.57 -12.36
C ARG A 198 -1.55 19.95 -12.14
N ARG A 199 -0.39 20.02 -11.49
CA ARG A 199 0.34 21.28 -11.22
C ARG A 199 1.29 21.66 -12.35
N ILE A 200 1.87 20.67 -13.04
CA ILE A 200 2.96 20.87 -14.00
C ILE A 200 2.48 20.75 -15.45
N ASP A 201 1.49 19.89 -15.72
CA ASP A 201 0.97 19.57 -17.05
C ASP A 201 -0.58 19.63 -17.10
N SER A 202 -1.20 19.16 -18.19
CA SER A 202 -2.65 19.21 -18.39
C SER A 202 -3.44 18.08 -17.71
N TYR A 203 -4.76 18.26 -17.60
CA TYR A 203 -5.70 17.40 -16.87
C TYR A 203 -6.04 16.06 -17.53
N ASP A 204 -5.66 15.84 -18.79
CA ASP A 204 -6.31 14.83 -19.65
C ASP A 204 -5.75 13.42 -19.55
N MET A 205 -4.74 13.21 -18.72
CA MET A 205 -4.03 11.94 -18.66
C MET A 205 -4.62 10.95 -17.66
N PHE A 206 -5.09 11.44 -16.51
CA PHE A 206 -5.61 10.60 -15.44
C PHE A 206 -7.10 10.41 -15.60
N HIS A 207 -7.56 9.17 -15.46
CA HIS A 207 -8.98 8.83 -15.54
C HIS A 207 -9.81 9.61 -14.49
N HIS A 208 -11.05 9.96 -14.83
CA HIS A 208 -11.89 10.87 -14.05
C HIS A 208 -12.57 10.24 -12.83
N ALA A 209 -12.54 8.90 -12.70
CA ALA A 209 -13.10 8.19 -11.55
C ALA A 209 -12.59 8.76 -10.21
N ARG A 210 -13.52 8.84 -9.26
CA ARG A 210 -13.30 9.36 -7.91
C ARG A 210 -13.27 8.22 -6.91
N PHE A 211 -12.46 8.37 -5.86
CA PHE A 211 -12.40 7.41 -4.78
C PHE A 211 -13.73 7.24 -4.05
N SER A 212 -14.54 8.30 -3.93
CA SER A 212 -15.88 8.25 -3.33
C SER A 212 -16.86 7.34 -4.07
N GLY A 213 -16.60 7.02 -5.35
CA GLY A 213 -17.39 6.08 -6.14
C GLY A 213 -16.86 4.64 -6.12
N TRP A 214 -15.79 4.35 -5.38
CA TRP A 214 -15.17 3.03 -5.37
C TRP A 214 -15.97 2.02 -4.54
N VAL A 215 -16.22 0.85 -5.11
CA VAL A 215 -17.03 -0.22 -4.51
C VAL A 215 -16.28 -1.53 -4.69
N VAL A 216 -16.19 -2.34 -3.62
CA VAL A 216 -15.67 -3.70 -3.71
C VAL A 216 -16.73 -4.59 -4.36
N PRO A 217 -16.36 -5.49 -5.31
CA PRO A 217 -17.31 -6.41 -5.91
C PRO A 217 -18.03 -7.28 -4.87
N ASP A 218 -19.33 -7.52 -5.06
CA ASP A 218 -20.18 -8.23 -4.09
C ASP A 218 -19.65 -9.63 -3.74
N GLN A 219 -19.02 -10.29 -4.72
CA GLN A 219 -18.49 -11.64 -4.57
C GLN A 219 -17.36 -11.72 -3.53
N VAL A 220 -16.72 -10.60 -3.20
CA VAL A 220 -15.63 -10.55 -2.21
C VAL A 220 -16.14 -10.89 -0.80
N ILE A 221 -17.45 -10.75 -0.53
CA ILE A 221 -18.02 -11.15 0.77
C ILE A 221 -17.84 -12.65 1.02
N TRP A 222 -17.91 -13.48 -0.03
CA TRP A 222 -17.72 -14.92 0.09
C TRP A 222 -16.25 -15.26 0.37
N ILE A 223 -15.32 -14.45 -0.14
CA ILE A 223 -13.90 -14.57 0.20
C ILE A 223 -13.70 -14.20 1.68
N LEU A 224 -14.34 -13.15 2.18
CA LEU A 224 -14.29 -12.78 3.60
C LEU A 224 -14.81 -13.91 4.50
N ILE A 225 -15.99 -14.45 4.19
CA ILE A 225 -16.61 -15.55 4.96
C ILE A 225 -15.75 -16.81 4.89
N GLY A 226 -15.35 -17.22 3.68
CA GLY A 226 -14.54 -18.42 3.47
C GLY A 226 -13.17 -18.34 4.12
N SER A 227 -12.48 -17.22 3.98
CA SER A 227 -11.16 -17.00 4.61
C SER A 227 -11.24 -16.95 6.13
N SER A 228 -12.29 -16.36 6.70
CA SER A 228 -12.56 -16.39 8.14
C SER A 228 -12.75 -17.82 8.64
N ALA A 229 -13.58 -18.62 7.96
CA ALA A 229 -13.84 -20.00 8.34
C ALA A 229 -12.57 -20.87 8.23
N VAL A 230 -11.82 -20.73 7.14
CA VAL A 230 -10.57 -21.47 6.95
C VAL A 230 -9.53 -21.09 8.01
N PHE A 231 -9.40 -19.80 8.32
CA PHE A 231 -8.47 -19.33 9.36
C PHE A 231 -8.82 -19.90 10.75
N LEU A 232 -10.10 -19.98 11.10
CA LEU A 232 -10.54 -20.45 12.42
C LEU A 232 -10.56 -21.98 12.56
N LEU A 233 -10.67 -22.71 11.46
CA LEU A 233 -10.88 -24.17 11.47
C LEU A 233 -9.65 -24.99 11.05
N ALA A 234 -8.63 -24.36 10.46
CA ALA A 234 -7.45 -25.08 9.96
C ALA A 234 -6.14 -24.56 10.58
N ASP A 235 -5.37 -25.46 11.18
CA ASP A 235 -4.06 -25.14 11.80
C ASP A 235 -2.86 -25.39 10.87
N ASN A 236 -3.12 -25.67 9.58
CA ASN A 236 -2.10 -26.01 8.60
C ASN A 236 -1.90 -24.88 7.56
N VAL A 237 -1.29 -25.20 6.41
CA VAL A 237 -1.09 -24.25 5.31
C VAL A 237 -2.40 -23.57 4.87
N LEU A 238 -3.55 -24.25 4.99
CA LEU A 238 -4.85 -23.64 4.71
C LEU A 238 -5.16 -22.50 5.69
N GLY A 239 -4.86 -22.65 6.98
CA GLY A 239 -5.00 -21.58 7.98
C GLY A 239 -4.18 -20.34 7.62
N ALA A 240 -2.93 -20.55 7.16
CA ALA A 240 -2.06 -19.48 6.68
C ALA A 240 -2.63 -18.79 5.43
N ILE A 241 -3.24 -19.54 4.49
CA ILE A 241 -3.97 -18.94 3.35
C ILE A 241 -5.18 -18.15 3.85
N GLY A 242 -5.92 -18.70 4.81
CA GLY A 242 -7.09 -18.10 5.44
C GLY A 242 -6.77 -16.72 6.03
N ILE A 243 -5.75 -16.61 6.88
CA ILE A 243 -5.41 -15.32 7.51
C ILE A 243 -4.97 -14.26 6.49
N ASN A 244 -4.23 -14.64 5.45
CA ASN A 244 -3.80 -13.69 4.43
C ASN A 244 -4.96 -13.18 3.58
N LEU A 245 -5.88 -14.07 3.15
CA LEU A 245 -7.08 -13.68 2.42
C LEU A 245 -8.04 -12.84 3.28
N LEU A 246 -8.17 -13.21 4.56
CA LEU A 246 -8.97 -12.47 5.53
C LEU A 246 -8.43 -11.03 5.67
N LEU A 247 -7.14 -10.87 5.89
CA LEU A 247 -6.53 -9.54 6.03
C LEU A 247 -6.71 -8.68 4.76
N MET A 248 -6.50 -9.26 3.58
CA MET A 248 -6.69 -8.51 2.33
C MET A 248 -8.15 -8.11 2.08
N THR A 249 -9.11 -8.96 2.44
CA THR A 249 -10.54 -8.62 2.32
C THR A 249 -10.96 -7.56 3.33
N LEU A 250 -10.48 -7.64 4.58
CA LEU A 250 -10.70 -6.60 5.60
C LEU A 250 -10.14 -5.24 5.15
N VAL A 251 -8.94 -5.21 4.56
CA VAL A 251 -8.33 -4.00 3.99
C VAL A 251 -9.21 -3.43 2.87
N ALA A 252 -9.70 -4.26 1.96
CA ALA A 252 -10.58 -3.81 0.88
C ALA A 252 -11.86 -3.16 1.43
N TYR A 253 -12.51 -3.79 2.41
CA TYR A 253 -13.69 -3.23 3.06
C TYR A 253 -13.39 -1.99 3.90
N PHE A 254 -12.22 -1.89 4.53
CA PHE A 254 -11.76 -0.67 5.18
C PHE A 254 -11.73 0.51 4.20
N PHE A 255 -11.10 0.33 3.03
CA PHE A 255 -11.06 1.38 2.00
C PHE A 255 -12.45 1.71 1.44
N GLN A 256 -13.36 0.75 1.36
CA GLN A 256 -14.75 1.02 0.99
C GLN A 256 -15.46 1.86 2.06
N GLY A 257 -15.23 1.57 3.35
CA GLY A 257 -15.67 2.39 4.47
C GLY A 257 -15.17 3.84 4.40
N LEU A 258 -13.90 4.01 4.05
CA LEU A 258 -13.33 5.34 3.82
C LEU A 258 -13.98 6.03 2.61
N ALA A 259 -14.26 5.30 1.53
CA ALA A 259 -14.92 5.85 0.34
C ALA A 259 -16.34 6.36 0.66
N ILE A 260 -17.08 5.66 1.53
CA ILE A 260 -18.39 6.09 2.07
C ILE A 260 -18.24 7.36 2.89
N THR A 261 -17.24 7.40 3.78
CA THR A 261 -16.95 8.58 4.59
C THR A 261 -16.67 9.79 3.70
N ILE A 262 -15.83 9.62 2.68
CA ILE A 262 -15.51 10.68 1.71
C ILE A 262 -16.76 11.12 0.94
N TYR A 263 -17.59 10.18 0.47
CA TYR A 263 -18.84 10.51 -0.23
C TYR A 263 -19.73 11.42 0.61
N PHE A 264 -19.92 11.13 1.90
CA PHE A 264 -20.74 11.97 2.77
C PHE A 264 -20.09 13.33 3.04
N LEU A 265 -18.78 13.38 3.26
CA LEU A 265 -18.05 14.66 3.42
C LEU A 265 -18.15 15.54 2.17
N GLU A 266 -18.03 14.96 0.98
CA GLU A 266 -18.22 15.64 -0.31
C GLU A 266 -19.66 16.14 -0.45
N SER A 267 -20.65 15.28 -0.20
CA SER A 267 -22.08 15.63 -0.34
C SER A 267 -22.53 16.79 0.57
N ARG A 268 -21.82 16.99 1.68
CA ARG A 268 -22.10 18.05 2.66
C ARG A 268 -21.14 19.25 2.55
N ASN A 269 -20.28 19.29 1.54
CA ASN A 269 -19.28 20.34 1.33
C ASN A 269 -18.42 20.61 2.57
N VAL A 270 -18.05 19.56 3.31
CA VAL A 270 -17.23 19.71 4.54
C VAL A 270 -15.83 20.21 4.17
N PRO A 271 -15.27 21.21 4.87
CA PRO A 271 -13.91 21.69 4.62
C PRO A 271 -12.83 20.60 4.79
N ILE A 272 -11.81 20.61 3.93
CA ILE A 272 -10.72 19.61 3.89
C ILE A 272 -10.01 19.43 5.24
N PHE A 273 -9.91 20.49 6.05
CA PHE A 273 -9.35 20.41 7.40
C PHE A 273 -10.02 19.31 8.25
N PHE A 274 -11.36 19.23 8.23
CA PHE A 274 -12.09 18.21 8.97
C PHE A 274 -11.92 16.81 8.39
N TRP A 275 -11.64 16.69 7.08
CA TRP A 275 -11.35 15.40 6.47
C TRP A 275 -10.09 14.81 7.09
N VAL A 276 -9.02 15.62 7.15
CA VAL A 276 -7.74 15.22 7.74
C VAL A 276 -7.94 14.81 9.20
N LEU A 277 -8.68 15.60 9.98
CA LEU A 277 -8.98 15.28 11.37
C LEU A 277 -9.74 13.96 11.53
N ILE A 278 -10.81 13.75 10.73
CA ILE A 278 -11.61 12.53 10.79
C ILE A 278 -10.75 11.31 10.44
N PHE A 279 -9.95 11.36 9.36
CA PHE A 279 -9.09 10.25 8.99
C PHE A 279 -8.00 9.98 10.01
N PHE A 280 -7.42 11.04 10.59
CA PHE A 280 -6.44 10.90 11.66
C PHE A 280 -7.05 10.17 12.87
N VAL A 281 -8.26 10.55 13.28
CA VAL A 281 -8.97 9.91 14.40
C VAL A 281 -9.37 8.47 14.07
N ILE A 282 -9.83 8.19 12.84
CA ILE A 282 -10.15 6.82 12.39
C ILE A 282 -8.91 5.92 12.50
N LEU A 283 -7.75 6.39 12.01
CA LEU A 283 -6.51 5.61 12.03
C LEU A 283 -5.94 5.42 13.44
N LEU A 284 -6.16 6.37 14.34
CA LEU A 284 -5.67 6.29 15.72
C LEU A 284 -6.50 5.35 16.59
N GLN A 285 -7.77 5.10 16.23
CA GLN A 285 -8.72 4.34 17.04
C GLN A 285 -9.06 3.00 16.38
N PRO A 286 -8.59 1.85 16.91
CA PRO A 286 -8.90 0.54 16.36
C PRO A 286 -10.41 0.28 16.21
N LEU A 287 -11.22 0.81 17.13
CA LEU A 287 -12.68 0.74 17.06
C LEU A 287 -13.25 1.43 15.81
N LEU A 288 -12.68 2.56 15.40
CA LEU A 288 -13.12 3.30 14.21
C LEU A 288 -12.63 2.67 12.91
N VAL A 289 -11.45 2.02 12.94
CA VAL A 289 -11.01 1.16 11.83
C VAL A 289 -12.02 0.02 11.64
N GLY A 290 -12.37 -0.68 12.72
CA GLY A 290 -13.39 -1.73 12.71
C GLY A 290 -14.77 -1.21 12.24
N ALA A 291 -15.20 -0.04 12.70
CA ALA A 291 -16.43 0.59 12.25
C ALA A 291 -16.40 0.91 10.75
N SER A 292 -15.26 1.39 10.23
CA SER A 292 -15.09 1.66 8.80
C SER A 292 -15.16 0.38 7.97
N ILE A 293 -14.53 -0.70 8.42
CA ILE A 293 -14.66 -2.03 7.79
C ILE A 293 -16.13 -2.47 7.77
N GLY A 294 -16.82 -2.36 8.91
CA GLY A 294 -18.23 -2.69 9.04
C GLY A 294 -19.09 -1.89 8.05
N LEU A 295 -18.88 -0.57 7.96
CA LEU A 295 -19.55 0.29 6.98
C LEU A 295 -19.31 -0.18 5.54
N GLY A 296 -18.08 -0.54 5.20
CA GLY A 296 -17.74 -1.08 3.88
C GLY A 296 -18.47 -2.39 3.57
N ILE A 297 -18.55 -3.30 4.54
CA ILE A 297 -19.28 -4.57 4.42
C ILE A 297 -20.78 -4.32 4.23
N PHE A 298 -21.40 -3.47 5.06
CA PHE A 298 -22.83 -3.18 4.96
C PHE A 298 -23.21 -2.50 3.64
N ASP A 299 -22.32 -1.70 3.06
CA ASP A 299 -22.53 -1.04 1.77
C ASP A 299 -22.65 -2.03 0.59
N THR A 300 -22.18 -3.28 0.74
CA THR A 300 -22.39 -4.34 -0.26
C THR A 300 -23.88 -4.62 -0.49
N TRP A 301 -24.72 -4.56 0.56
CA TRP A 301 -26.16 -4.80 0.44
C TRP A 301 -26.99 -3.52 0.44
N MET A 302 -26.59 -2.52 1.23
CA MET A 302 -27.39 -1.31 1.44
C MET A 302 -27.22 -0.26 0.33
N ASP A 303 -26.10 -0.32 -0.43
CA ASP A 303 -25.69 0.71 -1.39
C ASP A 303 -25.91 2.14 -0.85
N LEU A 304 -25.25 2.46 0.28
CA LEU A 304 -25.48 3.68 1.06
C LEU A 304 -25.24 4.96 0.26
N ARG A 305 -24.42 4.87 -0.78
CA ARG A 305 -24.05 5.95 -1.70
C ARG A 305 -24.88 5.98 -2.98
N LYS A 306 -25.76 4.98 -3.19
CA LYS A 306 -26.55 4.77 -4.42
C LYS A 306 -25.70 4.72 -5.69
N VAL A 307 -24.47 4.19 -5.60
CA VAL A 307 -23.53 4.18 -6.73
C VAL A 307 -24.07 3.34 -7.89
N ARG A 308 -24.79 2.27 -7.57
CA ARG A 308 -25.30 1.32 -8.57
C ARG A 308 -26.50 1.90 -9.33
N ALA A 309 -27.40 2.55 -8.61
CA ALA A 309 -28.53 3.26 -9.21
C ALA A 309 -28.08 4.36 -10.20
N ILE A 310 -26.98 5.06 -9.91
CA ILE A 310 -26.41 6.07 -10.81
C ILE A 310 -25.81 5.42 -12.07
N LYS A 311 -25.13 4.27 -11.92
CA LYS A 311 -24.52 3.54 -13.04
C LYS A 311 -25.56 2.97 -14.01
N GLU A 312 -26.70 2.49 -13.52
CA GLU A 312 -27.79 1.98 -14.37
C GLU A 312 -28.49 3.10 -15.18
N GLN A 313 -28.48 4.33 -14.68
CA GLN A 313 -29.08 5.49 -15.35
C GLN A 313 -28.13 6.16 -16.36
N SER A 314 -26.84 5.88 -16.29
CA SER A 314 -25.81 6.38 -17.21
C SER A 314 -25.09 5.20 -17.87
N PRO A 315 -25.76 4.46 -18.78
CA PRO A 315 -25.06 3.47 -19.59
C PRO A 315 -24.12 4.23 -20.52
N GLU A 316 -22.81 4.14 -20.26
CA GLU A 316 -21.79 4.46 -21.29
C GLU A 316 -21.99 3.57 -22.53
#